data_AF-A0A957R8A8-F1
#
_entry.id   AF-A0A957R8A8-F1
#
_cell.length_a   1.000
_cell.length_b   1.000
_cell.length_c   1.000
_cell.angle_alpha   90.00
_cell.angle_beta   90.00
_cell.angle_gamma   90.00
#
_symmetry.space_group_name_H-M   'P 1'
#
loop_
_entity.id
_entity.type
_entity.pdbx_description
1 polymer ?
#
loop_
_entity_poly.entity_id
_entity_poly.type
_entity_poly.pdbx_seq_one_letter_code
_entity_poly.pdbx_strand_id
1 'polypeptide(L)'
;MKGIEHTEHFDKQVQETGRRTVEKRLRTADDYPESRAVFSGWYRDLRDQGAKPIDRRGTIVMPDYPELELTRKGDLFGPYTKMRNFLEEGGVTEPRGQKAVGMEAHHLIEDRLLRPFGFSRDEAPSVGIYAHEHAERVHAGDARVSAELPRRLIYDIDSVVDAHVSAYEAIGRHEWGERVKQYVADNAVRILEAYRTGTVPGATADDIRRVEYFFQTLR
;
A
#
# COMPACT_ATOMS: atom_id res chain seq x y z
N MET A 1 -30.25 16.86 -35.58
CA MET A 1 -29.28 16.11 -34.76
C MET A 1 -27.98 16.92 -34.69
N LYS A 2 -27.79 17.70 -33.62
CA LYS A 2 -26.55 18.40 -33.25
C LYS A 2 -26.42 18.27 -31.74
N GLY A 3 -25.59 17.35 -31.25
CA GLY A 3 -25.52 17.04 -29.82
C GLY A 3 -24.46 16.02 -29.43
N ILE A 4 -23.35 15.93 -30.17
CA ILE A 4 -22.27 14.97 -29.88
C ILE A 4 -20.88 15.65 -29.84
N GLU A 5 -20.69 16.82 -30.46
CA GLU A 5 -19.36 17.47 -30.54
C GLU A 5 -18.97 18.29 -29.29
N HIS A 6 -19.90 18.55 -28.36
CA HIS A 6 -19.64 19.42 -27.21
C HIS A 6 -19.04 18.71 -25.98
N THR A 7 -19.19 17.38 -25.91
CA THR A 7 -18.72 16.54 -24.79
C THR A 7 -17.24 16.17 -24.92
N GLU A 8 -16.76 15.82 -26.11
CA GLU A 8 -15.34 15.46 -26.32
C GLU A 8 -14.38 16.64 -26.08
N HIS A 9 -14.82 17.86 -26.38
CA HIS A 9 -13.99 19.05 -26.18
C HIS A 9 -13.89 19.45 -24.71
N PHE A 10 -14.92 19.13 -23.90
CA PHE A 10 -14.93 19.36 -22.46
C PHE A 10 -14.05 18.33 -21.73
N ASP A 11 -14.16 17.06 -22.11
CA ASP A 11 -13.35 15.97 -21.50
C ASP A 11 -11.85 16.15 -21.75
N LYS A 12 -11.45 16.58 -22.96
CA LYS A 12 -10.04 16.91 -23.27
C LYS A 12 -9.54 18.11 -22.46
N GLN A 13 -10.37 19.13 -22.27
CA GLN A 13 -9.98 20.35 -21.56
C GLN A 13 -9.86 20.12 -20.05
N VAL A 14 -10.72 19.26 -19.47
CA VAL A 14 -10.63 18.80 -18.07
C VAL A 14 -9.39 17.91 -17.88
N GLN A 15 -9.12 16.98 -18.79
CA GLN A 15 -7.93 16.12 -18.75
C GLN A 15 -6.62 16.92 -18.85
N GLU A 16 -6.56 17.91 -19.73
CA GLU A 16 -5.34 18.68 -19.98
C GLU A 16 -5.08 19.73 -18.89
N THR A 17 -6.14 20.30 -18.31
CA THR A 17 -6.06 21.17 -17.12
C THR A 17 -5.70 20.36 -15.87
N GLY A 18 -6.23 19.16 -15.71
CA GLY A 18 -5.84 18.21 -14.66
C GLY A 18 -4.36 17.85 -14.74
N ARG A 19 -3.89 17.47 -15.94
CA ARG A 19 -2.49 17.09 -16.19
C ARG A 19 -1.51 18.22 -15.89
N ARG A 20 -1.78 19.45 -16.35
CA ARG A 20 -0.92 20.62 -16.09
C ARG A 20 -0.95 21.07 -14.63
N THR A 21 -2.09 20.90 -13.95
CA THR A 21 -2.22 21.24 -12.52
C THR A 21 -1.47 20.23 -11.65
N VAL A 22 -1.49 18.96 -12.02
CA VAL A 22 -0.70 17.89 -11.39
C VAL A 22 0.79 18.11 -11.67
N GLU A 23 1.22 18.29 -12.92
CA GLU A 23 2.62 18.56 -13.28
C GLU A 23 3.21 19.81 -12.59
N LYS A 24 2.39 20.84 -12.34
CA LYS A 24 2.81 22.06 -11.63
C LYS A 24 2.85 21.89 -10.11
N ARG A 25 1.99 21.06 -9.52
CA ARG A 25 1.98 20.75 -8.07
C ARG A 25 3.11 19.79 -7.67
N LEU A 26 3.44 18.84 -8.54
CA LEU A 26 4.52 17.85 -8.37
C LEU A 26 5.91 18.47 -8.22
N ARG A 27 6.12 19.71 -8.69
CA ARG A 27 7.41 20.40 -8.54
C ARG A 27 7.61 21.08 -7.18
N THR A 28 6.60 21.08 -6.31
CA THR A 28 6.57 21.97 -5.12
C THR A 28 6.17 21.30 -3.81
N ALA A 29 5.84 20.01 -3.79
CA ALA A 29 5.38 19.33 -2.59
C ALA A 29 6.30 18.15 -2.25
N ASP A 30 6.88 18.18 -1.05
CA ASP A 30 7.65 17.09 -0.44
C ASP A 30 6.80 15.86 -0.08
N ASP A 31 5.50 15.88 -0.39
CA ASP A 31 4.52 14.79 -0.30
C ASP A 31 3.81 14.67 -1.65
N TYR A 32 3.65 13.46 -2.21
CA TYR A 32 2.76 13.24 -3.36
C TYR A 32 1.31 13.32 -2.88
N PRO A 33 0.60 14.45 -3.09
CA PRO A 33 -0.72 14.64 -2.52
C PRO A 33 -1.78 13.90 -3.32
N GLU A 34 -1.46 13.40 -4.52
CA GLU A 34 -2.42 12.89 -5.49
C GLU A 34 -3.16 11.65 -4.98
N SER A 35 -2.44 10.63 -4.51
CA SER A 35 -3.05 9.41 -3.95
C SER A 35 -3.90 9.74 -2.73
N ARG A 36 -3.33 10.53 -1.80
CA ARG A 36 -4.06 10.96 -0.62
C ARG A 36 -5.27 11.82 -0.96
N ALA A 37 -5.21 12.65 -1.99
CA ALA A 37 -6.31 13.53 -2.37
C ALA A 37 -7.51 12.74 -2.92
N VAL A 38 -7.27 11.74 -3.77
CA VAL A 38 -8.32 10.86 -4.31
C VAL A 38 -9.06 10.17 -3.17
N PHE A 39 -8.32 9.46 -2.32
CA PHE A 39 -8.90 8.69 -1.23
C PHE A 39 -9.44 9.55 -0.08
N SER A 40 -8.86 10.72 0.19
CA SER A 40 -9.44 11.69 1.13
C SER A 40 -10.76 12.27 0.61
N GLY A 41 -10.92 12.39 -0.71
CA GLY A 41 -12.20 12.71 -1.35
C GLY A 41 -13.25 11.65 -1.01
N TRP A 42 -12.95 10.39 -1.32
CA TRP A 42 -13.83 9.26 -1.00
C TRP A 42 -14.14 9.12 0.49
N TYR A 43 -13.16 9.40 1.35
CA TYR A 43 -13.37 9.40 2.78
C TYR A 43 -14.46 10.39 3.19
N ARG A 44 -14.42 11.63 2.65
CA ARG A 44 -15.46 12.64 2.90
C ARG A 44 -16.80 12.20 2.36
N ASP A 45 -16.84 11.69 1.13
CA ASP A 45 -18.10 11.25 0.51
C ASP A 45 -18.76 10.12 1.32
N LEU A 46 -17.98 9.16 1.81
CA LEU A 46 -18.48 8.09 2.69
C LEU A 46 -19.00 8.65 4.03
N ARG A 47 -18.30 9.62 4.63
CA ARG A 47 -18.76 10.28 5.86
C ARG A 47 -20.08 11.02 5.64
N ASP A 48 -20.23 11.71 4.52
CA ASP A 48 -21.44 12.45 4.15
C ASP A 48 -22.62 11.50 3.87
N GLN A 49 -22.33 10.29 3.39
CA GLN A 49 -23.29 9.18 3.26
C GLN A 49 -23.58 8.45 4.59
N GLY A 50 -22.96 8.87 5.70
CA GLY A 50 -23.24 8.36 7.03
C GLY A 50 -22.34 7.21 7.50
N ALA A 51 -21.28 6.87 6.77
CA ALA A 51 -20.31 5.86 7.20
C ALA A 51 -19.66 6.27 8.54
N LYS A 52 -19.55 5.33 9.48
CA LYS A 52 -18.98 5.56 10.81
C LYS A 52 -17.58 4.96 10.91
N PRO A 53 -16.60 5.68 11.51
CA PRO A 53 -15.29 5.10 11.75
C PRO A 53 -15.36 3.90 12.70
N ILE A 54 -14.49 2.92 12.46
CA ILE A 54 -14.37 1.71 13.28
C ILE A 54 -13.36 1.86 14.41
N ASP A 55 -12.54 2.91 14.39
CA ASP A 55 -11.49 3.16 15.37
C ASP A 55 -11.34 4.66 15.72
N ARG A 56 -10.45 4.96 16.66
CA ARG A 56 -10.11 6.33 17.07
C ARG A 56 -9.27 7.09 16.04
N ARG A 57 -8.64 6.39 15.10
CA ARG A 57 -7.84 6.98 14.01
C ARG A 57 -8.73 7.49 12.88
N GLY A 58 -10.02 7.16 12.94
CA GLY A 58 -11.01 7.59 11.97
C GLY A 58 -11.13 6.66 10.78
N THR A 59 -10.64 5.41 10.86
CA THR A 59 -10.67 4.46 9.75
C THR A 59 -12.10 4.07 9.38
N ILE A 60 -12.42 4.07 8.09
CA ILE A 60 -13.70 3.60 7.54
C ILE A 60 -13.43 2.33 6.75
N VAL A 61 -14.29 1.34 6.90
CA VAL A 61 -14.28 0.13 6.08
C VAL A 61 -15.09 0.38 4.82
N MET A 62 -14.59 -0.06 3.67
CA MET A 62 -15.28 0.11 2.39
C MET A 62 -16.55 -0.77 2.34
N PRO A 63 -17.74 -0.24 1.99
CA PRO A 63 -19.01 -0.97 2.09
C PRO A 63 -19.06 -2.31 1.34
N ASP A 64 -18.56 -2.33 0.11
CA ASP A 64 -18.55 -3.53 -0.76
C ASP A 64 -17.26 -4.35 -0.64
N TYR A 65 -16.29 -3.82 0.10
CA TYR A 65 -14.94 -4.40 0.28
C TYR A 65 -14.55 -4.31 1.75
N PRO A 66 -15.16 -5.11 2.64
CA PRO A 66 -14.99 -4.94 4.08
C PRO A 66 -13.57 -5.20 4.60
N GLU A 67 -12.71 -5.80 3.79
CA GLU A 67 -11.29 -6.00 4.06
C GLU A 67 -10.42 -4.79 3.69
N LEU A 68 -11.02 -3.77 3.05
CA LEU A 68 -10.34 -2.52 2.70
C LEU A 68 -10.66 -1.43 3.72
N GLU A 69 -9.61 -0.81 4.23
CA GLU A 69 -9.63 0.21 5.26
C GLU A 69 -9.16 1.54 4.69
N LEU A 70 -10.04 2.53 4.69
CA LEU A 70 -9.75 3.88 4.25
C LEU A 70 -9.55 4.80 5.45
N THR A 71 -8.35 5.36 5.55
CA THR A 71 -7.99 6.27 6.64
C THR A 71 -8.40 7.71 6.32
N ARG A 72 -8.55 8.53 7.36
CA ARG A 72 -8.81 9.98 7.22
C ARG A 72 -7.72 10.72 6.44
N LYS A 73 -6.49 10.19 6.44
CA LYS A 73 -5.33 10.77 5.72
C LYS A 73 -5.35 10.45 4.23
N GLY A 74 -6.29 9.62 3.77
CA GLY A 74 -6.37 9.20 2.37
C GLY A 74 -5.42 8.06 2.01
N ASP A 75 -5.05 7.23 2.97
CA ASP A 75 -4.41 5.94 2.70
C ASP A 75 -5.48 4.84 2.72
N LEU A 76 -5.57 4.06 1.64
CA LEU A 76 -6.45 2.90 1.51
C LEU A 76 -5.60 1.63 1.64
N PHE A 77 -5.88 0.81 2.65
CA PHE A 77 -5.14 -0.41 2.96
C PHE A 77 -5.98 -1.66 2.80
N GLY A 78 -5.33 -2.80 2.54
CA GLY A 78 -5.98 -4.11 2.61
C GLY A 78 -5.24 -5.19 1.81
N PRO A 79 -5.82 -6.38 1.64
CA PRO A 79 -5.21 -7.45 0.86
C PRO A 79 -5.05 -7.07 -0.61
N TYR A 80 -3.94 -7.45 -1.24
CA TYR A 80 -3.61 -7.08 -2.62
C TYR A 80 -4.72 -7.34 -3.63
N THR A 81 -5.30 -8.55 -3.63
CA THR A 81 -6.35 -8.89 -4.61
C THR A 81 -7.61 -8.08 -4.40
N LYS A 82 -7.98 -7.79 -3.15
CA LYS A 82 -9.14 -6.96 -2.83
C LYS A 82 -8.92 -5.53 -3.27
N MET A 83 -7.73 -4.98 -2.99
CA MET A 83 -7.32 -3.65 -3.45
C MET A 83 -7.40 -3.53 -4.96
N ARG A 84 -6.80 -4.49 -5.67
CA ARG A 84 -6.76 -4.50 -7.13
C ARG A 84 -8.18 -4.53 -7.72
N ASN A 85 -9.01 -5.48 -7.30
CA ASN A 85 -10.37 -5.61 -7.81
C ASN A 85 -11.19 -4.33 -7.57
N PHE A 86 -11.07 -3.75 -6.36
CA PHE A 86 -11.74 -2.50 -6.03
C PHE A 86 -11.31 -1.32 -6.92
N LEU A 87 -10.00 -1.18 -7.19
CA LEU A 87 -9.50 -0.11 -8.07
C LEU A 87 -9.93 -0.33 -9.53
N GLU A 88 -9.92 -1.58 -10.01
CA GLU A 88 -10.36 -1.95 -11.36
C GLU A 88 -11.86 -1.69 -11.56
N GLU A 89 -12.70 -2.12 -10.61
CA GLU A 89 -14.15 -1.88 -10.64
C GLU A 89 -14.51 -0.40 -10.49
N GLY A 90 -13.71 0.34 -9.73
CA GLY A 90 -13.84 1.80 -9.60
C GLY A 90 -13.43 2.57 -10.86
N GLY A 91 -12.87 1.91 -11.87
CA GLY A 91 -12.43 2.54 -13.12
C GLY A 91 -11.30 3.55 -12.91
N VAL A 92 -10.54 3.42 -11.82
CA VAL A 92 -9.42 4.33 -11.49
C VAL A 92 -8.05 3.76 -11.89
N THR A 93 -8.03 2.54 -12.44
CA THR A 93 -6.85 1.92 -13.05
C THR A 93 -6.79 2.23 -14.54
N GLU A 94 -5.61 2.49 -15.10
CA GLU A 94 -5.39 2.53 -16.55
C GLU A 94 -4.62 1.29 -17.04
N PRO A 95 -4.81 0.87 -18.31
CA PRO A 95 -4.03 -0.22 -18.89
C PRO A 95 -2.53 0.07 -18.87
N ARG A 96 -1.73 -0.88 -18.38
CA ARG A 96 -0.26 -0.81 -18.41
C ARG A 96 0.22 -0.67 -19.86
N GLY A 97 0.72 0.51 -20.23
CA GLY A 97 1.37 0.74 -21.53
C GLY A 97 1.10 2.09 -22.18
N GLN A 98 0.09 2.85 -21.73
CA GLN A 98 -0.18 4.18 -22.26
C GLN A 98 -0.22 5.22 -21.15
N LYS A 99 0.97 5.65 -20.72
CA LYS A 99 1.22 6.67 -19.68
C LYS A 99 0.83 6.16 -18.28
N ALA A 100 1.72 6.27 -17.30
CA ALA A 100 1.48 5.88 -15.91
C ALA A 100 0.46 6.81 -15.24
N VAL A 101 -0.81 6.65 -15.59
CA VAL A 101 -1.94 7.45 -15.13
C VAL A 101 -2.85 6.51 -14.35
N GLY A 102 -3.39 6.94 -13.21
CA GLY A 102 -4.29 6.12 -12.40
C GLY A 102 -3.66 5.46 -11.18
N MET A 103 -4.52 4.75 -10.46
CA MET A 103 -4.23 4.11 -9.19
C MET A 103 -3.80 2.65 -9.39
N GLU A 104 -2.91 2.17 -8.53
CA GLU A 104 -2.41 0.80 -8.50
C GLU A 104 -2.42 0.28 -7.06
N ALA A 105 -2.60 -1.03 -6.93
CA ALA A 105 -2.32 -1.72 -5.67
C ALA A 105 -0.81 -1.94 -5.53
N HIS A 106 -0.23 -1.44 -4.45
CA HIS A 106 1.18 -1.60 -4.12
C HIS A 106 1.35 -2.46 -2.87
N HIS A 107 2.18 -3.49 -2.96
CA HIS A 107 2.51 -4.36 -1.82
C HIS A 107 3.32 -3.59 -0.76
N LEU A 108 2.82 -3.55 0.47
CA LEU A 108 3.54 -2.99 1.62
C LEU A 108 4.74 -3.85 2.05
N ILE A 109 4.71 -5.14 1.72
CA ILE A 109 5.86 -6.03 1.81
C ILE A 109 5.86 -6.86 0.54
N GLU A 110 6.97 -6.88 -0.19
CA GLU A 110 7.08 -7.65 -1.43
C GLU A 110 6.70 -9.13 -1.21
N ASP A 111 5.85 -9.70 -2.07
CA ASP A 111 5.32 -11.06 -1.90
C ASP A 111 6.41 -12.12 -1.77
N ARG A 112 7.54 -11.94 -2.48
CA ARG A 112 8.70 -12.84 -2.41
C ARG A 112 9.31 -12.91 -1.01
N LEU A 113 9.20 -11.84 -0.21
CA LEU A 113 9.73 -11.78 1.16
C LEU A 113 8.78 -12.43 2.15
N LEU A 114 7.47 -12.47 1.85
CA LEU A 114 6.47 -13.11 2.68
C LEU A 114 6.28 -14.60 2.37
N ARG A 115 6.60 -15.04 1.16
CA ARG A 115 6.41 -16.44 0.74
C ARG A 115 7.06 -17.49 1.67
N PRO A 116 8.27 -17.30 2.23
CA PRO A 116 8.84 -18.24 3.20
C PRO A 116 8.03 -18.40 4.50
N PHE A 117 7.19 -17.42 4.83
CA PHE A 117 6.29 -17.47 5.98
C PHE A 117 4.88 -17.99 5.62
N GLY A 118 4.76 -18.60 4.44
CA GLY A 118 3.56 -19.27 3.96
C GLY A 118 2.53 -18.35 3.32
N PHE A 119 2.82 -17.06 3.10
CA PHE A 119 1.88 -16.13 2.46
C PHE A 119 1.89 -16.24 0.93
N SER A 120 0.71 -16.08 0.35
CA SER A 120 0.52 -15.86 -1.09
C SER A 120 0.62 -14.37 -1.45
N ARG A 121 0.79 -14.09 -2.74
CA ARG A 121 0.78 -12.72 -3.27
C ARG A 121 -0.55 -12.00 -3.03
N ASP A 122 -1.66 -12.74 -3.03
CA ASP A 122 -3.02 -12.23 -3.07
C ASP A 122 -3.49 -11.69 -1.70
N GLU A 123 -2.96 -12.26 -0.62
CA GLU A 123 -3.27 -11.88 0.77
C GLU A 123 -2.26 -10.90 1.36
N ALA A 124 -1.12 -10.66 0.68
CA ALA A 124 -0.09 -9.76 1.15
C ALA A 124 -0.65 -8.33 1.37
N PRO A 125 -0.19 -7.62 2.41
CA PRO A 125 -0.70 -6.32 2.76
C PRO A 125 -0.36 -5.34 1.65
N SER A 126 -1.32 -4.48 1.30
CA SER A 126 -1.18 -3.53 0.21
C SER A 126 -1.79 -2.18 0.55
N VAL A 127 -1.37 -1.17 -0.21
CA VAL A 127 -1.89 0.19 -0.20
C VAL A 127 -2.25 0.62 -1.62
N GLY A 128 -3.34 1.36 -1.77
CA GLY A 128 -3.66 2.03 -3.03
C GLY A 128 -2.77 3.25 -3.21
N ILE A 129 -2.07 3.37 -4.34
CA ILE A 129 -1.21 4.52 -4.65
C ILE A 129 -1.30 4.87 -6.13
N TYR A 130 -0.86 6.06 -6.50
CA TYR A 130 -0.86 6.49 -7.89
C TYR A 130 0.37 5.90 -8.59
N ALA A 131 0.23 5.47 -9.84
CA ALA A 131 1.28 4.81 -10.60
C ALA A 131 2.61 5.61 -10.69
N HIS A 132 2.54 6.93 -10.78
CA HIS A 132 3.74 7.79 -10.77
C HIS A 132 4.42 7.81 -9.39
N GLU A 133 3.65 7.89 -8.30
CA GLU A 133 4.19 7.81 -6.93
C GLU A 133 4.85 6.45 -6.72
N HIS A 134 4.22 5.38 -7.20
CA HIS A 134 4.77 4.03 -7.20
C HIS A 134 6.12 3.98 -7.95
N ALA A 135 6.18 4.55 -9.15
CA ALA A 135 7.42 4.59 -9.92
C ALA A 135 8.51 5.43 -9.24
N GLU A 136 8.17 6.61 -8.74
CA GLU A 136 9.14 7.61 -8.27
C GLU A 136 9.63 7.35 -6.84
N ARG A 137 8.75 6.99 -5.88
CA ARG A 137 9.16 6.77 -4.48
C ARG A 137 9.55 5.34 -4.18
N VAL A 138 8.85 4.36 -4.76
CA VAL A 138 9.05 2.95 -4.42
C VAL A 138 10.13 2.31 -5.31
N HIS A 139 10.10 2.58 -6.62
CA HIS A 139 11.02 1.91 -7.56
C HIS A 139 12.24 2.75 -7.96
N ALA A 140 12.10 4.06 -8.16
CA ALA A 140 13.17 4.94 -8.64
C ALA A 140 13.86 5.76 -7.54
N GLY A 141 13.26 5.89 -6.36
CA GLY A 141 13.77 6.72 -5.27
C GLY A 141 14.88 6.07 -4.43
N ASP A 142 15.42 6.85 -3.48
CA ASP A 142 16.53 6.48 -2.60
C ASP A 142 16.14 5.47 -1.50
N ALA A 143 14.84 5.28 -1.24
CA ALA A 143 14.30 4.40 -0.20
C ALA A 143 14.06 2.96 -0.70
N ARG A 144 15.05 2.36 -1.36
CA ARG A 144 14.93 0.98 -1.81
C ARG A 144 15.13 0.03 -0.64
N VAL A 145 14.09 -0.69 -0.24
CA VAL A 145 14.18 -1.81 0.72
C VAL A 145 15.29 -2.80 0.34
N SER A 146 15.52 -2.99 -0.96
CA SER A 146 16.61 -3.84 -1.48
C SER A 146 18.03 -3.34 -1.18
N ALA A 147 18.21 -2.07 -0.82
CA ALA A 147 19.48 -1.52 -0.36
C ALA A 147 19.72 -1.76 1.14
N GLU A 148 18.65 -1.85 1.93
CA GLU A 148 18.72 -2.11 3.37
C GLU A 148 18.87 -3.59 3.70
N LEU A 149 18.35 -4.47 2.84
CA LEU A 149 18.47 -5.91 3.00
C LEU A 149 19.75 -6.46 2.35
N PRO A 150 20.64 -7.16 3.11
CA PRO A 150 21.85 -7.75 2.54
C PRO A 150 21.50 -8.86 1.54
N ARG A 151 22.16 -8.95 0.38
CA ARG A 151 21.84 -9.97 -0.64
C ARG A 151 21.82 -11.40 -0.06
N ARG A 152 20.62 -11.89 0.25
CA ARG A 152 20.33 -13.23 0.77
C ARG A 152 19.11 -13.80 0.06
N LEU A 153 19.03 -15.12 0.05
CA LEU A 153 17.88 -15.84 -0.52
C LEU A 153 16.64 -15.70 0.37
N ILE A 154 16.84 -15.65 1.69
CA ILE A 154 15.79 -15.68 2.71
C ILE A 154 16.19 -14.73 3.83
N TYR A 155 15.22 -13.98 4.32
CA TYR A 155 15.38 -12.97 5.37
C TYR A 155 14.50 -13.33 6.56
N ASP A 156 14.95 -12.97 7.75
CA ASP A 156 14.13 -13.07 8.94
C ASP A 156 13.03 -12.01 8.95
N ILE A 157 11.89 -12.34 9.57
CA ILE A 157 10.72 -11.47 9.52
C ILE A 157 10.95 -10.11 10.19
N ASP A 158 11.70 -10.06 11.29
CA ASP A 158 12.07 -8.82 11.98
C ASP A 158 12.94 -7.93 11.08
N SER A 159 13.95 -8.51 10.42
CA SER A 159 14.78 -7.78 9.45
C SER A 159 13.96 -7.25 8.26
N VAL A 160 12.98 -8.02 7.79
CA VAL A 160 12.05 -7.57 6.74
C VAL A 160 11.21 -6.38 7.23
N VAL A 161 10.64 -6.47 8.44
CA VAL A 161 9.84 -5.39 9.02
C VAL A 161 10.66 -4.13 9.22
N ASP A 162 11.83 -4.23 9.85
CA ASP A 162 12.71 -3.09 10.13
C ASP A 162 13.09 -2.36 8.83
N ALA A 163 13.44 -3.09 7.78
CA ALA A 163 13.81 -2.51 6.49
C ALA A 163 12.64 -1.77 5.81
N HIS A 164 11.42 -2.32 5.87
CA HIS A 164 10.26 -1.62 5.29
C HIS A 164 9.85 -0.41 6.12
N VAL A 165 9.88 -0.51 7.45
CA VAL A 165 9.57 0.61 8.35
C VAL A 165 10.54 1.76 8.11
N SER A 166 11.85 1.49 8.09
CA SER A 166 12.89 2.48 7.78
C SER A 166 12.67 3.15 6.41
N ALA A 167 12.46 2.34 5.36
CA ALA A 167 12.20 2.85 4.02
C ALA A 167 10.94 3.75 3.97
N TYR A 168 9.87 3.36 4.66
CA TYR A 168 8.63 4.14 4.72
C TYR A 168 8.75 5.41 5.56
N GLU A 169 9.49 5.39 6.65
CA GLU A 169 9.82 6.59 7.42
C GLU A 169 10.61 7.59 6.57
N ALA A 170 11.60 7.11 5.79
CA ALA A 170 12.43 7.94 4.92
C ALA A 170 11.62 8.69 3.85
N ILE A 171 10.50 8.13 3.40
CA ILE A 171 9.60 8.78 2.42
C ILE A 171 8.40 9.48 3.06
N GLY A 172 8.38 9.67 4.38
CA GLY A 172 7.29 10.37 5.09
C GLY A 172 6.00 9.57 5.25
N ARG A 173 6.05 8.25 5.03
CA ARG A 173 4.90 7.33 5.06
C ARG A 173 4.91 6.45 6.32
N HIS A 174 5.12 7.04 7.50
CA HIS A 174 5.18 6.31 8.78
C HIS A 174 3.96 5.39 9.02
N GLU A 175 2.77 5.77 8.55
CA GLU A 175 1.55 4.96 8.71
C GLU A 175 1.63 3.62 7.96
N TRP A 176 2.41 3.56 6.87
CA TRP A 176 2.63 2.32 6.11
C TRP A 176 3.51 1.36 6.91
N GLY A 177 4.54 1.88 7.59
CA GLY A 177 5.36 1.12 8.54
C GLY A 177 4.53 0.57 9.70
N GLU A 178 3.63 1.37 10.26
CA GLU A 178 2.70 0.91 11.30
C GLU A 178 1.76 -0.19 10.78
N ARG A 179 1.31 -0.10 9.52
CA ARG A 179 0.48 -1.15 8.91
C ARG A 179 1.26 -2.45 8.67
N VAL A 180 2.53 -2.35 8.31
CA VAL A 180 3.45 -3.50 8.22
C VAL A 180 3.58 -4.19 9.58
N LYS A 181 3.87 -3.44 10.65
CA LYS A 181 3.98 -3.97 12.02
C LYS A 181 2.68 -4.66 12.45
N GLN A 182 1.54 -4.01 12.25
CA GLN A 182 0.22 -4.56 12.58
C GLN A 182 -0.03 -5.88 11.83
N TYR A 183 0.17 -5.90 10.52
CA TYR A 183 -0.04 -7.11 9.70
C TYR A 183 0.81 -8.29 10.19
N VAL A 184 2.09 -8.03 10.51
CA VAL A 184 3.01 -9.05 11.02
C VAL A 184 2.59 -9.52 12.42
N ALA A 185 2.16 -8.62 13.29
CA ALA A 185 1.64 -8.96 14.62
C ALA A 185 0.36 -9.83 14.54
N ASP A 186 -0.58 -9.48 13.65
CA ASP A 186 -1.83 -10.22 13.44
C ASP A 186 -1.59 -11.63 12.91
N ASN A 187 -0.46 -11.84 12.22
CA ASN A 187 -0.08 -13.13 11.65
C ASN A 187 1.06 -13.84 12.43
N ALA A 188 1.34 -13.42 13.66
CA ALA A 188 2.46 -13.93 14.44
C ALA A 188 2.46 -15.47 14.57
N VAL A 189 1.29 -16.08 14.75
CA VAL A 189 1.16 -17.55 14.88
C VAL A 189 1.63 -18.27 13.61
N ARG A 190 1.16 -17.83 12.43
CA ARG A 190 1.52 -18.40 11.13
C ARG A 190 3.01 -18.24 10.85
N ILE A 191 3.56 -17.07 11.17
CA ILE A 191 4.98 -16.79 10.98
C ILE A 191 5.84 -17.68 11.88
N LEU A 192 5.51 -17.80 13.17
CA LEU A 192 6.21 -18.69 14.10
C LEU A 192 6.14 -20.16 13.67
N GLU A 193 4.99 -20.59 13.13
CA GLU A 193 4.86 -21.95 12.60
C GLU A 193 5.78 -22.20 11.41
N ALA A 194 5.99 -21.21 10.52
CA ALA A 194 6.95 -21.33 9.42
C ALA A 194 8.39 -21.53 9.91
N TYR A 195 8.79 -20.87 11.00
CA TYR A 195 10.08 -21.13 11.64
C TYR A 195 10.15 -22.53 12.25
N ARG A 196 9.12 -22.94 12.99
CA ARG A 196 9.09 -24.23 13.71
C ARG A 196 9.03 -25.45 12.79
N THR A 197 8.39 -25.33 11.63
CA THR A 197 8.24 -26.42 10.65
C THR A 197 9.41 -26.49 9.66
N GLY A 198 10.36 -25.57 9.72
CA GLY A 198 11.49 -25.49 8.79
C GLY A 198 11.13 -24.94 7.41
N THR A 199 9.95 -24.32 7.27
CA THR A 199 9.58 -23.59 6.05
C THR A 199 10.50 -22.39 5.83
N VAL A 200 11.01 -21.78 6.90
CA VAL A 200 12.16 -20.87 6.90
C VAL A 200 13.45 -21.72 6.97
N PRO A 201 14.16 -21.94 5.85
CA PRO A 201 15.32 -22.82 5.79
C PRO A 201 16.47 -22.31 6.66
N GLY A 202 17.05 -23.22 7.45
CA GLY A 202 18.15 -22.91 8.34
C GLY A 202 17.75 -22.25 9.66
N ALA A 203 16.45 -22.08 9.93
CA ALA A 203 15.97 -21.57 11.21
C ALA A 203 16.43 -22.44 12.38
N THR A 204 16.96 -21.79 13.41
CA THR A 204 17.42 -22.43 14.65
C THR A 204 16.47 -22.17 15.81
N ALA A 205 16.68 -22.84 16.94
CA ALA A 205 15.95 -22.55 18.18
C ALA A 205 16.21 -21.13 18.70
N ASP A 206 17.38 -20.55 18.42
CA ASP A 206 17.69 -19.16 18.75
C ASP A 206 16.88 -18.18 17.89
N ASP A 207 16.72 -18.47 16.60
CA ASP A 207 15.88 -17.66 15.70
C ASP A 207 14.42 -17.64 16.14
N ILE A 208 13.89 -18.81 16.52
CA ILE A 208 12.52 -18.91 17.06
C ILE A 208 12.37 -18.02 18.30
N ARG A 209 13.30 -18.09 19.26
CA ARG A 209 13.26 -17.25 20.48
C ARG A 209 13.36 -15.76 20.15
N ARG A 210 14.24 -15.38 19.23
CA ARG A 210 14.38 -13.99 18.78
C ARG A 210 13.09 -13.47 18.16
N VAL A 211 12.45 -14.25 17.30
CA VAL A 211 11.19 -13.88 16.64
C VAL A 211 10.03 -13.85 17.63
N GLU A 212 9.98 -14.77 18.60
CA GLU A 212 9.01 -14.71 19.70
C GLU A 212 9.16 -13.42 20.53
N TYR A 213 10.39 -13.02 20.84
CA TYR A 213 10.67 -11.76 21.52
C TYR A 213 10.28 -10.55 20.66
N PHE A 214 10.61 -10.56 19.38
CA PHE A 214 10.19 -9.52 18.43
C PHE A 214 8.67 -9.30 18.45
N PHE A 215 7.87 -10.37 18.41
CA PHE A 215 6.40 -10.26 18.51
C PHE A 215 5.88 -9.70 19.84
N GLN A 216 6.64 -9.85 20.93
CA GLN A 216 6.30 -9.21 22.22
C GLN A 216 6.54 -7.70 22.17
N THR A 217 7.52 -7.25 21.39
CA THR A 217 7.87 -5.83 21.24
C THR A 217 7.05 -5.07 20.19
N LEU A 218 6.35 -5.78 19.31
CA LEU A 218 5.49 -5.17 18.28
C LEU A 218 4.14 -4.66 18.80
N ARG A 219 3.76 -4.98 20.04
CA ARG A 219 2.43 -4.71 20.62
C ARG A 219 2.39 -3.45 21.47
#